data_AF-A0A348WPL4-F1
#
_entry.id   AF-A0A348WPL4-F1
#
_cell.length_a   1.000
_cell.length_b   1.000
_cell.length_c   1.000
_cell.angle_alpha   90.00
_cell.angle_beta   90.00
_cell.angle_gamma   90.00
#
_symmetry.space_group_name_H-M   'P 1'
#
loop_
_entity.id
_entity.type
_entity.pdbx_description
1 polymer ?
#
loop_
_entity_poly.entity_id
_entity_poly.type
_entity_poly.pdbx_seq_one_letter_code
_entity_poly.pdbx_strand_id
1 'polypeptide(L)'
;LPLTASEEGVAPTVGEWQTYTFPIKALVDAGLKEASAIDVLMIFPTWDMGNGAEYLVTNAEIVSPEAASPELVLFGDSENPDWPMWDCCGGTTPIVVTDEERGNVAEFSVGAEPAVLGFKPPEDSGIKFDASALMVEGVVQFDLKVVESPSNPDAVWKFKIESNNAKSALELDLTEGSGGAEPVVGEWQTYTFSLQEIANQGFDLSAIDVVMMYPAWDTGEGAVYRVDEARIYNPSAGQEGLAIFEESLNEDWNLFDCCAGSKPGVVDSGDDHGQVTEFVIQSTPDTVLGFQAKDEVSFDASAMLANGAISFDMRVMSQPEGADAQWLFKVESSDSKIFVEVPLASGNYGEEPVAGEWATYNFTLQSLFDAGLDISDIKTIMIFPTWGQSLGAEYQVDNLVIDNF
;
A
#
# COMPACT_ATOMS: atom_id res chain seq x y z
N LEU A 1 -21.15 -13.84 18.50
CA LEU A 1 -22.42 -14.17 17.80
C LEU A 1 -22.28 -15.55 17.16
N PRO A 2 -23.35 -16.32 16.88
CA PRO A 2 -23.22 -17.52 16.04
C PRO A 2 -22.85 -17.12 14.61
N LEU A 3 -22.11 -17.95 13.87
CA LEU A 3 -21.75 -17.69 12.47
C LEU A 3 -22.97 -17.53 11.57
N THR A 4 -24.07 -18.22 11.87
CA THR A 4 -25.37 -18.08 11.20
C THR A 4 -26.05 -16.72 11.41
N ALA A 5 -25.49 -15.83 12.24
CA ALA A 5 -25.95 -14.45 12.36
C ALA A 5 -25.18 -13.48 11.44
N SER A 6 -24.26 -13.98 10.61
CA SER A 6 -23.68 -13.21 9.51
C SER A 6 -24.75 -12.88 8.46
N GLU A 7 -24.41 -12.03 7.49
CA GLU A 7 -25.32 -11.69 6.39
C GLU A 7 -25.65 -12.88 5.48
N GLU A 8 -24.69 -13.78 5.29
CA GLU A 8 -24.84 -15.03 4.53
C GLU A 8 -25.79 -15.99 5.25
N GLY A 9 -25.85 -15.92 6.58
CA GLY A 9 -26.83 -16.64 7.39
C GLY A 9 -26.67 -18.17 7.37
N VAL A 10 -25.49 -18.66 6.98
CA VAL A 10 -25.19 -20.09 6.85
C VAL A 10 -24.35 -20.60 8.02
N ALA A 11 -24.34 -21.92 8.21
CA ALA A 11 -23.45 -22.57 9.17
C ALA A 11 -22.21 -23.12 8.42
N PRO A 12 -21.07 -23.27 9.12
CA PRO A 12 -19.89 -23.90 8.57
C PRO A 12 -20.17 -25.28 7.99
N THR A 13 -19.79 -25.49 6.73
CA THR A 13 -19.78 -26.79 6.06
C THR A 13 -18.35 -27.33 6.04
N VAL A 14 -18.18 -28.62 6.32
CA VAL A 14 -16.86 -29.26 6.32
C VAL A 14 -16.33 -29.34 4.89
N GLY A 15 -15.12 -28.81 4.68
CA GLY A 15 -14.43 -28.85 3.39
C GLY A 15 -14.99 -27.86 2.36
N GLU A 16 -15.56 -26.75 2.81
CA GLU A 16 -15.98 -25.66 1.93
C GLU A 16 -15.47 -24.34 2.52
N TRP A 17 -14.91 -23.46 1.67
CA TRP A 17 -14.68 -22.07 2.03
C TRP A 17 -16.00 -21.32 2.05
N GLN A 18 -16.21 -20.53 3.11
CA GLN A 18 -17.42 -19.74 3.29
C GLN A 18 -17.07 -18.39 3.88
N THR A 19 -17.64 -17.34 3.30
CA THR A 19 -17.53 -15.96 3.78
C THR A 19 -18.57 -15.70 4.87
N TYR A 20 -18.17 -14.94 5.89
CA TYR A 20 -19.04 -14.54 7.00
C TYR A 20 -18.91 -13.05 7.27
N THR A 21 -19.90 -12.28 6.83
CA THR A 21 -19.94 -10.82 6.98
C THR A 21 -20.75 -10.43 8.22
N PHE A 22 -20.15 -9.65 9.11
CA PHE A 22 -20.82 -9.11 10.29
C PHE A 22 -20.84 -7.58 10.27
N PRO A 23 -22.03 -6.96 10.21
CA PRO A 23 -22.13 -5.51 10.41
C PRO A 23 -21.61 -5.15 11.80
N ILE A 24 -20.70 -4.17 11.89
CA ILE A 24 -20.18 -3.69 13.19
C ILE A 24 -21.32 -3.27 14.12
N LYS A 25 -22.39 -2.69 13.56
CA LYS A 25 -23.60 -2.38 14.33
C LYS A 25 -24.22 -3.61 14.98
N ALA A 26 -24.25 -4.77 14.30
CA ALA A 26 -24.78 -6.01 14.87
C ALA A 26 -23.92 -6.50 16.05
N LEU A 27 -22.60 -6.28 16.00
CA LEU A 27 -21.71 -6.57 17.11
C LEU A 27 -21.98 -5.63 18.30
N VAL A 28 -22.19 -4.33 18.03
CA VAL A 28 -22.55 -3.34 19.05
C VAL A 28 -23.89 -3.69 19.71
N ASP A 29 -24.90 -4.00 18.91
CA ASP A 29 -26.21 -4.43 19.38
C ASP A 29 -26.12 -5.74 20.21
N ALA A 30 -25.11 -6.59 19.94
CA ALA A 30 -24.84 -7.83 20.66
C ALA A 30 -23.98 -7.66 21.93
N GLY A 31 -23.58 -6.44 22.28
CA GLY A 31 -22.89 -6.12 23.52
C GLY A 31 -21.43 -5.67 23.39
N LEU A 32 -20.91 -5.50 22.16
CA LEU A 32 -19.69 -4.72 21.95
C LEU A 32 -19.98 -3.26 22.32
N LYS A 33 -19.14 -2.65 23.15
CA LYS A 33 -19.42 -1.30 23.68
C LYS A 33 -19.44 -0.23 22.58
N GLU A 34 -18.47 -0.31 21.67
CA GLU A 34 -18.25 0.59 20.55
C GLU A 34 -17.31 -0.07 19.53
N ALA A 35 -17.33 0.39 18.29
CA ALA A 35 -16.49 -0.15 17.22
C ALA A 35 -14.98 -0.03 17.54
N SER A 36 -14.58 1.10 18.14
CA SER A 36 -13.21 1.37 18.58
C SER A 36 -12.70 0.45 19.69
N ALA A 37 -13.58 -0.33 20.31
CA ALA A 37 -13.20 -1.27 21.37
C ALA A 37 -12.85 -2.67 20.83
N ILE A 38 -12.83 -2.87 19.52
CA ILE A 38 -12.40 -4.14 18.92
C ILE A 38 -10.88 -4.21 18.97
N ASP A 39 -10.37 -5.11 19.81
CA ASP A 39 -8.95 -5.40 19.97
C ASP A 39 -8.60 -6.86 19.64
N VAL A 40 -9.58 -7.76 19.71
CA VAL A 40 -9.42 -9.19 19.43
C VAL A 40 -10.59 -9.72 18.62
N LEU A 41 -10.27 -10.38 17.50
CA LEU A 41 -11.20 -11.22 16.76
C LEU A 41 -11.03 -12.68 17.22
N MET A 42 -12.13 -13.32 17.63
CA MET A 42 -12.12 -14.74 18.01
C MET A 42 -13.20 -15.50 17.24
N ILE A 43 -12.78 -16.52 16.51
CA ILE A 43 -13.65 -17.50 15.87
C ILE A 43 -13.46 -18.81 16.62
N PHE A 44 -14.51 -19.35 17.23
CA PHE A 44 -14.43 -20.57 18.02
C PHE A 44 -15.78 -21.30 18.07
N PRO A 45 -15.78 -22.64 18.17
CA PRO A 45 -16.99 -23.41 18.49
C PRO A 45 -17.57 -22.97 19.84
N THR A 46 -18.78 -23.42 20.16
CA THR A 46 -19.37 -23.15 21.49
C THR A 46 -18.38 -23.54 22.59
N TRP A 47 -18.24 -22.68 23.61
CA TRP A 47 -17.30 -22.89 24.71
C TRP A 47 -17.44 -24.30 25.30
N ASP A 48 -16.31 -24.93 25.61
CA ASP A 48 -16.19 -26.33 26.04
C ASP A 48 -16.66 -27.40 25.02
N MET A 49 -17.02 -27.02 23.79
CA MET A 49 -17.44 -27.95 22.73
C MET A 49 -16.45 -28.04 21.55
N GLY A 50 -15.30 -27.35 21.63
CA GLY A 50 -14.32 -27.28 20.54
C GLY A 50 -13.31 -28.44 20.48
N ASN A 51 -13.48 -29.51 21.27
CA ASN A 51 -12.48 -30.58 21.32
C ASN A 51 -12.37 -31.31 19.97
N GLY A 52 -11.22 -31.17 19.32
CA GLY A 52 -10.92 -31.76 18.01
C GLY A 52 -11.42 -30.94 16.82
N ALA A 53 -11.83 -29.68 17.01
CA ALA A 53 -12.15 -28.79 15.91
C ALA A 53 -10.87 -28.25 15.27
N GLU A 54 -10.79 -28.34 13.94
CA GLU A 54 -9.75 -27.75 13.10
C GLU A 54 -10.47 -26.89 12.06
N TYR A 55 -9.99 -25.66 11.84
CA TYR A 55 -10.53 -24.72 10.87
C TYR A 55 -9.42 -23.81 10.37
N LEU A 56 -9.54 -23.42 9.10
CA LEU A 56 -8.67 -22.46 8.45
C LEU A 56 -9.42 -21.14 8.30
N VAL A 57 -8.69 -20.03 8.36
CA VAL A 57 -9.22 -18.68 8.20
C VAL A 57 -8.26 -17.94 7.29
N THR A 58 -8.81 -17.30 6.26
CA THR A 58 -8.09 -16.34 5.41
C THR A 58 -8.93 -15.06 5.30
N ASN A 59 -8.33 -13.96 4.84
CA ASN A 59 -9.01 -12.69 4.54
C ASN A 59 -9.88 -12.16 5.69
N ALA A 60 -9.36 -12.22 6.93
CA ALA A 60 -10.04 -11.70 8.10
C ALA A 60 -9.82 -10.19 8.24
N GLU A 61 -10.80 -9.40 7.81
CA GLU A 61 -10.72 -7.94 7.75
C GLU A 61 -11.86 -7.23 8.50
N ILE A 62 -11.65 -5.97 8.85
CA ILE A 62 -12.70 -5.07 9.36
C ILE A 62 -12.74 -3.86 8.44
N VAL A 63 -13.68 -3.89 7.49
CA VAL A 63 -13.80 -2.88 6.44
C VAL A 63 -15.07 -2.05 6.58
N SER A 64 -15.05 -0.83 6.02
CA SER A 64 -16.21 0.05 5.90
C SER A 64 -16.47 0.33 4.41
N PRO A 65 -17.17 -0.57 3.70
CA PRO A 65 -17.23 -0.55 2.23
C PRO A 65 -17.98 0.64 1.61
N GLU A 66 -18.66 1.48 2.39
CA GLU A 66 -19.49 2.60 1.88
C GLU A 66 -19.15 3.99 2.45
N ALA A 67 -18.14 4.12 3.33
CA ALA A 67 -17.73 5.46 3.78
C ALA A 67 -16.72 6.02 2.77
N ALA A 68 -17.02 7.20 2.21
CA ALA A 68 -16.00 7.96 1.50
C ALA A 68 -14.77 8.08 2.42
N SER A 69 -13.62 7.58 1.94
CA SER A 69 -12.38 7.65 2.70
C SER A 69 -12.16 9.10 3.14
N PRO A 70 -11.98 9.38 4.45
CA PRO A 70 -11.82 10.75 4.90
C PRO A 70 -10.57 11.37 4.25
N GLU A 71 -10.67 12.64 3.87
CA GLU A 71 -9.58 13.40 3.27
C GLU A 71 -9.50 14.77 3.96
N LEU A 72 -8.27 15.20 4.23
CA LEU A 72 -7.94 16.57 4.62
C LEU A 72 -7.00 17.15 3.58
N VAL A 73 -7.48 18.13 2.81
CA VAL A 73 -6.61 18.96 1.97
C VAL A 73 -6.15 20.15 2.79
N LEU A 74 -4.85 20.25 3.09
CA LEU A 74 -4.25 21.40 3.78
C LEU A 74 -4.02 22.54 2.79
N PHE A 75 -3.53 22.19 1.59
CA PHE A 75 -3.27 23.12 0.51
C PHE A 75 -3.36 22.41 -0.86
N GLY A 76 -4.09 23.04 -1.79
CA GLY A 76 -4.08 22.70 -3.23
C GLY A 76 -3.96 24.01 -4.00
N ASP A 77 -4.92 24.39 -4.83
CA ASP A 77 -4.89 25.71 -5.51
C ASP A 77 -5.15 26.93 -4.60
N SER A 78 -5.53 26.67 -3.34
CA SER A 78 -5.81 27.70 -2.33
C SER A 78 -5.65 27.17 -0.92
N GLU A 79 -5.36 28.07 0.02
CA GLU A 79 -5.31 27.77 1.45
C GLU A 79 -6.64 27.20 1.96
N ASN A 80 -6.56 26.14 2.78
CA ASN A 80 -7.70 25.65 3.54
C ASN A 80 -8.06 26.64 4.67
N PRO A 81 -9.27 27.25 4.68
CA PRO A 81 -9.65 28.21 5.72
C PRO A 81 -9.69 27.65 7.15
N ASP A 82 -9.89 26.34 7.29
CA ASP A 82 -9.91 25.64 8.58
C ASP A 82 -8.50 25.25 9.06
N TRP A 83 -7.52 25.24 8.14
CA TRP A 83 -6.12 24.88 8.37
C TRP A 83 -5.20 25.91 7.72
N PRO A 84 -5.24 27.18 8.16
CA PRO A 84 -4.42 28.23 7.58
C PRO A 84 -2.92 27.92 7.71
N MET A 85 -2.14 28.48 6.79
CA MET A 85 -0.69 28.49 6.88
C MET A 85 -0.27 29.22 8.15
N TRP A 86 0.68 28.64 8.87
CA TRP A 86 1.00 28.99 10.24
C TRP A 86 2.50 29.08 10.47
N ASP A 87 2.88 30.09 11.26
CA ASP A 87 4.21 30.26 11.85
C ASP A 87 4.07 30.24 13.38
N CYS A 88 4.83 29.38 14.06
CA CYS A 88 4.82 29.30 15.51
C CYS A 88 5.20 30.62 16.20
N CYS A 89 6.22 31.29 15.65
CA CYS A 89 7.07 32.16 16.45
C CYS A 89 8.19 32.89 15.69
N GLY A 90 8.43 32.60 14.41
CA GLY A 90 9.46 33.25 13.59
C GLY A 90 9.14 34.70 13.21
N GLY A 91 7.87 35.09 13.32
CA GLY A 91 7.40 36.42 12.97
C GLY A 91 7.30 36.65 11.46
N THR A 92 7.32 35.58 10.66
CA THR A 92 7.01 35.64 9.23
C THR A 92 5.51 35.46 9.02
N THR A 93 5.05 35.73 7.80
CA THR A 93 3.66 35.50 7.40
C THR A 93 3.71 34.72 6.10
N PRO A 94 3.35 33.42 6.12
CA PRO A 94 3.24 32.63 4.91
C PRO A 94 2.26 33.29 3.93
N ILE A 95 2.52 33.14 2.64
CA ILE A 95 1.72 33.76 1.57
C ILE A 95 1.45 32.77 0.46
N VAL A 96 0.33 32.97 -0.25
CA VAL A 96 0.10 32.28 -1.52
C VAL A 96 0.83 33.05 -2.63
N VAL A 97 1.64 32.36 -3.41
CA VAL A 97 2.33 32.89 -4.59
C VAL A 97 1.98 32.09 -5.84
N THR A 98 2.21 32.66 -7.02
CA THR A 98 2.08 31.92 -8.27
C THR A 98 3.45 31.39 -8.69
N ASP A 99 3.60 30.06 -8.70
CA ASP A 99 4.70 29.32 -9.29
C ASP A 99 4.46 29.06 -10.78
N GLU A 100 5.53 29.03 -11.58
CA GLU A 100 5.43 28.88 -13.04
C GLU A 100 5.00 27.46 -13.47
N GLU A 101 5.25 26.45 -12.64
CA GLU A 101 4.96 25.04 -12.95
C GLU A 101 3.62 24.59 -12.36
N ARG A 102 3.31 25.02 -11.13
CA ARG A 102 2.17 24.51 -10.35
C ARG A 102 1.04 25.50 -10.08
N GLY A 103 1.13 26.74 -10.57
CA GLY A 103 0.09 27.73 -10.31
C GLY A 103 0.16 28.25 -8.88
N ASN A 104 -0.93 28.26 -8.13
CA ASN A 104 -0.93 28.83 -6.79
C ASN A 104 -0.32 27.85 -5.78
N VAL A 105 0.68 28.30 -5.03
CA VAL A 105 1.39 27.48 -4.03
C VAL A 105 1.57 28.26 -2.72
N ALA A 106 1.69 27.54 -1.61
CA ALA A 106 2.02 28.13 -0.31
C ALA A 106 3.52 28.43 -0.24
N GLU A 107 3.92 29.66 0.05
CA GLU A 107 5.33 30.04 0.26
C GLU A 107 5.58 30.37 1.73
N PHE A 108 6.61 29.72 2.26
CA PHE A 108 7.08 29.86 3.62
C PHE A 108 8.50 30.42 3.61
N SER A 109 8.83 31.25 4.62
CA SER A 109 10.17 31.78 4.81
C SER A 109 10.58 31.69 6.27
N VAL A 110 11.86 31.35 6.51
CA VAL A 110 12.46 31.29 7.83
C VAL A 110 13.42 32.47 7.99
N GLY A 111 13.09 33.36 8.93
CA GLY A 111 13.91 34.52 9.26
C GLY A 111 15.08 34.19 10.19
N ALA A 112 15.60 35.21 10.86
CA ALA A 112 16.67 35.06 11.85
C ALA A 112 16.19 34.41 13.16
N GLU A 113 14.89 34.49 13.47
CA GLU A 113 14.31 33.78 14.61
C GLU A 113 13.96 32.34 14.20
N PRO A 114 14.42 31.32 14.94
CA PRO A 114 14.07 29.92 14.70
C PRO A 114 12.56 29.70 14.76
N ALA A 115 12.02 28.94 13.80
CA ALA A 115 10.59 28.68 13.70
C ALA A 115 10.30 27.31 13.10
N VAL A 116 9.13 26.78 13.47
CA VAL A 116 8.46 25.69 12.75
C VAL A 116 7.27 26.26 12.01
N LEU A 117 7.05 25.78 10.80
CA LEU A 117 6.12 26.35 9.82
C LEU A 117 5.28 25.21 9.24
N GLY A 118 4.02 25.50 8.91
CA GLY A 118 3.11 24.48 8.39
C GLY A 118 1.66 24.94 8.34
N PHE A 119 0.75 24.03 8.66
CA PHE A 119 -0.69 24.23 8.67
C PHE A 119 -1.25 23.87 10.03
N LYS A 120 -2.10 24.75 10.58
CA LYS A 120 -2.67 24.58 11.90
C LYS A 120 -4.03 25.24 12.00
N PRO A 121 -5.06 24.60 12.58
CA PRO A 121 -6.32 25.28 12.82
C PRO A 121 -6.18 26.49 13.73
N PRO A 122 -7.07 27.49 13.58
CA PRO A 122 -7.10 28.65 14.48
C PRO A 122 -7.16 28.22 15.94
N GLU A 123 -6.49 28.97 16.81
CA GLU A 123 -6.56 28.72 18.25
C GLU A 123 -8.02 28.70 18.74
N ASP A 124 -8.32 27.80 19.68
CA ASP A 124 -9.65 27.59 20.26
C ASP A 124 -10.76 27.19 19.26
N SER A 125 -10.45 26.88 17.99
CA SER A 125 -11.44 26.40 17.01
C SER A 125 -12.02 25.02 17.35
N GLY A 126 -11.24 24.19 18.04
CA GLY A 126 -11.58 22.79 18.33
C GLY A 126 -11.52 21.87 17.10
N ILE A 127 -11.09 22.38 15.95
CA ILE A 127 -10.93 21.62 14.70
C ILE A 127 -9.77 20.64 14.88
N LYS A 128 -10.03 19.39 14.49
CA LYS A 128 -9.07 18.29 14.47
C LYS A 128 -9.44 17.36 13.33
N PHE A 129 -8.46 16.62 12.81
CA PHE A 129 -8.68 15.58 11.82
C PHE A 129 -8.51 14.20 12.44
N ASP A 130 -9.54 13.36 12.29
CA ASP A 130 -9.51 11.95 12.70
C ASP A 130 -9.13 11.10 11.49
N ALA A 131 -7.86 10.68 11.46
CA ALA A 131 -7.29 9.82 10.42
C ALA A 131 -7.32 8.33 10.82
N SER A 132 -8.06 7.94 11.86
CA SER A 132 -8.04 6.54 12.33
C SER A 132 -8.54 5.56 11.25
N ALA A 133 -9.51 5.98 10.44
CA ALA A 133 -10.03 5.20 9.32
C ALA A 133 -9.02 5.05 8.16
N LEU A 134 -7.96 5.85 8.17
CA LEU A 134 -6.87 5.84 7.18
C LEU A 134 -5.64 5.10 7.70
N MET A 135 -5.69 4.49 8.89
CA MET A 135 -4.51 3.90 9.55
C MET A 135 -3.76 2.92 8.65
N VAL A 136 -4.48 2.11 7.88
CA VAL A 136 -3.86 1.14 6.97
C VAL A 136 -3.55 1.83 5.65
N GLU A 137 -4.57 2.33 4.95
CA GLU A 137 -4.44 2.71 3.54
C GLU A 137 -3.96 4.16 3.29
N GLY A 138 -3.93 5.01 4.31
CA GLY A 138 -3.71 6.44 4.12
C GLY A 138 -2.28 6.92 4.27
N VAL A 139 -2.06 8.11 3.73
CA VAL A 139 -0.78 8.81 3.71
C VAL A 139 -0.95 10.27 4.10
N VAL A 140 0.15 10.85 4.59
CA VAL A 140 0.37 12.30 4.52
C VAL A 140 1.26 12.56 3.32
N GLN A 141 0.80 13.37 2.37
CA GLN A 141 1.55 13.71 1.16
C GLN A 141 1.64 15.22 1.00
N PHE A 142 2.77 15.70 0.50
CA PHE A 142 2.91 17.08 0.04
C PHE A 142 4.04 17.17 -0.98
N ASP A 143 3.93 18.15 -1.88
CA ASP A 143 4.99 18.55 -2.78
C ASP A 143 5.76 19.73 -2.19
N LEU A 144 7.09 19.69 -2.25
CA LEU A 144 7.96 20.74 -1.73
C LEU A 144 9.01 21.17 -2.75
N LYS A 145 9.23 22.48 -2.86
CA LYS A 145 10.30 23.08 -3.67
C LYS A 145 11.06 24.11 -2.86
N VAL A 146 12.37 23.92 -2.72
CA VAL A 146 13.25 24.90 -2.07
C VAL A 146 13.61 25.98 -3.07
N VAL A 147 13.24 27.23 -2.78
CA VAL A 147 13.56 28.40 -3.60
C VAL A 147 14.90 28.98 -3.19
N GLU A 148 15.13 29.12 -1.88
CA GLU A 148 16.39 29.54 -1.29
C GLU A 148 16.77 28.55 -0.17
N SER A 149 17.99 28.02 -0.22
CA SER A 149 18.50 27.13 0.83
C SER A 149 18.69 27.87 2.15
N PRO A 150 18.58 27.18 3.30
CA PRO A 150 19.05 27.71 4.57
C PRO A 150 20.52 28.15 4.48
N SER A 151 20.87 29.20 5.23
CA SER A 151 22.24 29.69 5.34
C SER A 151 23.19 28.67 5.99
N ASN A 152 22.64 27.74 6.79
CA ASN A 152 23.35 26.58 7.29
C ASN A 152 23.27 25.43 6.25
N PRO A 153 24.41 25.02 5.65
CA PRO A 153 24.41 23.95 4.65
C PRO A 153 24.12 22.56 5.23
N ASP A 154 24.18 22.39 6.55
CA ASP A 154 23.91 21.12 7.24
C ASP A 154 22.45 21.03 7.74
N ALA A 155 21.56 21.92 7.28
CA ALA A 155 20.17 21.97 7.68
C ALA A 155 19.39 20.75 7.14
N VAL A 156 18.92 19.91 8.05
CA VAL A 156 18.08 18.74 7.73
C VAL A 156 16.64 19.19 7.60
N TRP A 157 15.94 18.80 6.55
CA TRP A 157 14.51 19.09 6.39
C TRP A 157 13.66 18.06 7.12
N LYS A 158 12.65 18.55 7.83
CA LYS A 158 11.80 17.78 8.73
C LYS A 158 10.35 17.81 8.28
N PHE A 159 9.68 16.68 8.45
CA PHE A 159 8.22 16.59 8.54
C PHE A 159 7.86 16.38 10.02
N LYS A 160 6.87 17.13 10.50
CA LYS A 160 6.35 16.94 11.86
C LYS A 160 4.83 17.00 11.88
N ILE A 161 4.23 16.07 12.62
CA ILE A 161 2.79 15.98 12.82
C ILE A 161 2.47 15.95 14.31
N GLU A 162 1.42 16.66 14.72
CA GLU A 162 0.96 16.69 16.11
C GLU A 162 -0.54 16.35 16.20
N SER A 163 -0.89 15.72 17.31
CA SER A 163 -2.24 15.32 17.66
C SER A 163 -2.53 15.62 19.12
N ASN A 164 -3.81 15.88 19.41
CA ASN A 164 -4.31 16.10 20.75
C ASN A 164 -3.66 17.26 21.52
N ASN A 165 -3.39 18.36 20.81
CA ASN A 165 -2.68 19.55 21.27
C ASN A 165 -1.27 19.19 21.76
N ALA A 166 -0.46 18.64 20.84
CA ALA A 166 0.92 18.21 21.09
C ALA A 166 1.10 17.10 22.16
N LYS A 167 0.03 16.39 22.53
CA LYS A 167 0.15 15.22 23.44
C LYS A 167 0.73 14.00 22.74
N SER A 168 0.52 13.91 21.45
CA SER A 168 1.18 12.97 20.55
C SER A 168 1.83 13.78 19.44
N ALA A 169 3.10 13.51 19.17
CA ALA A 169 3.88 14.22 18.17
C ALA A 169 4.94 13.29 17.60
N LEU A 170 5.15 13.38 16.29
CA LEU A 170 6.21 12.66 15.59
C LEU A 170 6.93 13.62 14.65
N GLU A 171 8.25 13.58 14.65
CA GLU A 171 9.13 14.36 13.78
C GLU A 171 10.05 13.39 13.04
N LEU A 172 10.04 13.45 11.71
CA LEU A 172 10.77 12.58 10.79
C LEU A 172 11.62 13.43 9.84
N ASP A 173 12.71 12.87 9.32
CA ASP A 173 13.44 13.51 8.22
C ASP A 173 12.62 13.40 6.93
N LEU A 174 12.68 14.41 6.05
CA LEU A 174 12.00 14.33 4.75
C LEU A 174 12.49 13.14 3.90
N THR A 175 13.75 12.75 4.08
CA THR A 175 14.34 11.58 3.42
C THR A 175 13.65 10.27 3.79
N GLU A 176 12.96 10.19 4.94
CA GLU A 176 12.19 9.00 5.33
C GLU A 176 10.93 8.83 4.46
N GLY A 177 10.37 9.92 3.90
CA GLY A 177 9.14 9.89 3.08
C GLY A 177 9.34 9.97 1.56
N SER A 178 10.59 10.02 1.07
CA SER A 178 10.91 10.21 -0.37
C SER A 178 11.83 9.15 -0.95
N GLY A 179 11.92 7.97 -0.33
CA GLY A 179 12.93 6.98 -0.72
C GLY A 179 14.38 7.45 -0.50
N GLY A 180 14.60 8.36 0.45
CA GLY A 180 15.93 8.80 0.88
C GLY A 180 16.45 10.12 0.29
N ALA A 181 15.65 10.89 -0.44
CA ALA A 181 16.10 12.09 -1.14
C ALA A 181 15.86 13.40 -0.37
N GLU A 182 16.92 14.21 -0.21
CA GLU A 182 16.81 15.58 0.31
C GLU A 182 16.27 16.55 -0.76
N PRO A 183 15.61 17.66 -0.35
CA PRO A 183 15.13 18.67 -1.28
C PRO A 183 16.26 19.27 -2.13
N VAL A 184 16.06 19.33 -3.44
CA VAL A 184 16.96 20.01 -4.37
C VAL A 184 16.44 21.41 -4.69
N VAL A 185 17.32 22.41 -4.62
CA VAL A 185 16.95 23.81 -4.90
C VAL A 185 16.42 23.95 -6.32
N GLY A 186 15.23 24.56 -6.42
CA GLY A 186 14.56 24.82 -7.69
C GLY A 186 13.79 23.64 -8.28
N GLU A 187 13.78 22.48 -7.61
CA GLU A 187 13.07 21.28 -8.07
C GLU A 187 11.89 20.98 -7.16
N TRP A 188 10.76 20.58 -7.75
CA TRP A 188 9.64 20.02 -7.02
C TRP A 188 9.91 18.56 -6.69
N GLN A 189 9.64 18.17 -5.44
CA GLN A 189 9.72 16.78 -5.00
C GLN A 189 8.49 16.44 -4.16
N THR A 190 7.95 15.24 -4.36
CA THR A 190 6.84 14.69 -3.57
C THR A 190 7.37 13.91 -2.39
N TYR A 191 6.80 14.16 -1.21
CA TYR A 191 7.09 13.44 0.02
C TYR A 191 5.80 12.77 0.50
N THR A 192 5.89 11.48 0.79
CA THR A 192 4.75 10.65 1.21
C THR A 192 5.12 9.86 2.45
N PHE A 193 4.34 9.99 3.52
CA PHE A 193 4.52 9.27 4.77
C PHE A 193 3.31 8.39 5.05
N SER A 194 3.53 7.09 5.27
CA SER A 194 2.47 6.14 5.61
C SER A 194 1.89 6.43 7.00
N LEU A 195 0.56 6.54 7.09
CA LEU A 195 -0.11 6.68 8.39
C LEU A 195 0.05 5.42 9.24
N GLN A 196 0.22 4.25 8.61
CA GLN A 196 0.50 3.00 9.30
C GLN A 196 1.85 3.05 10.02
N GLU A 197 2.90 3.49 9.32
CA GLU A 197 4.24 3.62 9.90
C GLU A 197 4.26 4.68 11.01
N ILE A 198 3.56 5.80 10.82
CA ILE A 198 3.37 6.83 11.84
C ILE A 198 2.68 6.24 13.09
N ALA A 199 1.59 5.47 12.91
CA ALA A 199 0.88 4.82 14.01
C ALA A 199 1.73 3.74 14.71
N ASN A 200 2.53 2.98 13.96
CA ASN A 200 3.45 1.98 14.49
C ASN A 200 4.53 2.58 15.40
N GLN A 201 4.86 3.87 15.21
CA GLN A 201 5.72 4.63 16.11
C GLN A 201 5.00 5.17 17.36
N GLY A 202 3.73 4.80 17.56
CA GLY A 202 2.92 5.17 18.71
C GLY A 202 2.23 6.53 18.60
N PHE A 203 2.17 7.11 17.39
CA PHE A 203 1.43 8.34 17.15
C PHE A 203 -0.09 8.10 17.18
N ASP A 204 -0.85 9.11 17.62
CA ASP A 204 -2.32 9.03 17.76
C ASP A 204 -3.02 9.71 16.59
N LEU A 205 -3.56 8.92 15.66
CA LEU A 205 -4.23 9.38 14.43
C LEU A 205 -5.62 9.99 14.67
N SER A 206 -6.20 9.87 15.87
CA SER A 206 -7.61 10.20 16.09
C SER A 206 -7.94 11.70 16.13
N ALA A 207 -6.92 12.56 16.19
CA ALA A 207 -7.07 13.93 16.62
C ALA A 207 -5.93 14.85 16.16
N ILE A 208 -5.46 14.67 14.92
CA ILE A 208 -4.39 15.48 14.32
C ILE A 208 -4.82 16.95 14.31
N ASP A 209 -3.94 17.84 14.76
CA ASP A 209 -4.20 19.29 14.84
C ASP A 209 -3.04 20.18 14.38
N VAL A 210 -1.91 19.60 13.95
CA VAL A 210 -0.82 20.36 13.32
C VAL A 210 -0.08 19.48 12.30
N VAL A 211 0.23 20.03 11.13
CA VAL A 211 1.10 19.40 10.11
C VAL A 211 2.16 20.42 9.70
N MET A 212 3.44 20.04 9.73
CA MET A 212 4.57 20.95 9.56
C MET A 212 5.66 20.37 8.68
N MET A 213 6.29 21.24 7.91
CA MET A 213 7.42 20.93 7.04
C MET A 213 8.42 22.08 7.12
N TYR A 214 9.62 21.85 7.65
CA TYR A 214 10.57 22.93 7.92
C TYR A 214 12.01 22.42 8.00
N PRO A 215 13.03 23.27 7.77
CA PRO A 215 14.41 22.95 8.13
C PRO A 215 14.55 22.86 9.65
N ALA A 216 15.30 21.89 10.15
CA ALA A 216 15.45 21.60 11.57
C ALA A 216 15.71 22.85 12.42
N TRP A 217 15.18 22.85 13.64
CA TRP A 217 15.24 23.97 14.57
C TRP A 217 16.66 24.57 14.66
N ASP A 218 16.74 25.91 14.70
CA ASP A 218 17.99 26.72 14.67
C ASP A 218 18.84 26.62 13.39
N THR A 219 18.46 25.82 12.38
CA THR A 219 19.26 25.66 11.15
C THR A 219 18.63 26.31 9.91
N GLY A 220 17.37 26.73 10.00
CA GLY A 220 16.58 27.18 8.85
C GLY A 220 16.78 28.62 8.39
N GLU A 221 17.55 29.46 9.08
CA GLU A 221 17.67 30.89 8.76
C GLU A 221 18.00 31.13 7.27
N GLY A 222 17.17 31.92 6.59
CA GLY A 222 17.33 32.26 5.17
C GLY A 222 16.62 31.32 4.20
N ALA A 223 15.99 30.25 4.68
CA ALA A 223 15.24 29.34 3.82
C ALA A 223 13.97 30.00 3.26
N VAL A 224 13.72 29.81 1.97
CA VAL A 224 12.44 30.09 1.31
C VAL A 224 12.03 28.84 0.56
N TYR A 225 10.82 28.34 0.79
CA TYR A 225 10.34 27.13 0.16
C TYR A 225 8.84 27.21 -0.10
N ARG A 226 8.40 26.40 -1.05
CA ARG A 226 7.03 26.32 -1.52
C ARG A 226 6.47 24.94 -1.25
N VAL A 227 5.20 24.90 -0.93
CA VAL A 227 4.43 23.67 -0.69
C VAL A 227 3.19 23.70 -1.56
N ASP A 228 2.88 22.56 -2.15
CA ASP A 228 1.64 22.32 -2.90
C ASP A 228 1.13 20.90 -2.63
N GLU A 229 -0.12 20.61 -3.02
CA GLU A 229 -0.73 19.29 -2.92
C GLU A 229 -0.59 18.63 -1.54
N ALA A 230 -0.68 19.44 -0.48
CA ALA A 230 -0.52 19.00 0.90
C ALA A 230 -1.83 18.39 1.43
N ARG A 231 -1.84 17.09 1.70
CA ARG A 231 -3.06 16.32 2.03
C ARG A 231 -2.80 15.18 3.02
N ILE A 232 -3.85 14.80 3.75
CA ILE A 232 -3.96 13.52 4.46
C ILE A 232 -5.13 12.76 3.86
N TYR A 233 -4.88 11.64 3.22
CA TYR A 233 -5.89 10.96 2.40
C TYR A 233 -5.53 9.49 2.16
N ASN A 234 -6.47 8.72 1.63
CA ASN A 234 -6.19 7.41 1.04
C ASN A 234 -5.92 7.62 -0.46
N PRO A 235 -4.68 7.37 -0.94
CA PRO A 235 -4.32 7.56 -2.34
C PRO A 235 -5.05 6.59 -3.28
N SER A 236 -5.49 5.45 -2.76
CA SER A 236 -6.29 4.47 -3.50
C SER A 236 -7.80 4.71 -3.38
N ALA A 237 -8.26 5.77 -2.71
CA ALA A 237 -9.69 6.01 -2.57
C ALA A 237 -10.38 6.13 -3.94
N GLY A 238 -11.22 5.16 -4.27
CA GLY A 238 -11.92 5.09 -5.55
C GLY A 238 -11.10 4.53 -6.71
N GLN A 239 -9.87 4.07 -6.49
CA GLN A 239 -9.22 3.11 -7.37
C GLN A 239 -9.67 1.69 -6.98
N GLU A 240 -10.15 0.93 -7.95
CA GLU A 240 -10.36 -0.51 -7.77
C GLU A 240 -9.05 -1.24 -8.07
N GLY A 241 -8.72 -2.23 -7.23
CA GLY A 241 -7.68 -3.21 -7.52
C GLY A 241 -7.90 -3.91 -8.85
N LEU A 242 -6.85 -4.55 -9.35
CA LEU A 242 -6.91 -5.34 -10.58
C LEU A 242 -6.86 -6.83 -10.25
N ALA A 243 -7.99 -7.51 -10.40
CA ALA A 243 -8.02 -8.96 -10.52
C ALA A 243 -7.56 -9.36 -11.92
N ILE A 244 -6.38 -9.99 -12.02
CA ILE A 244 -5.82 -10.52 -13.27
C ILE A 244 -6.38 -11.92 -13.50
N PHE A 245 -6.48 -12.72 -12.44
CA PHE A 245 -7.08 -14.04 -12.48
C PHE A 245 -7.69 -14.42 -11.13
N GLU A 246 -8.95 -14.84 -11.16
CA GLU A 246 -9.64 -15.56 -10.07
C GLU A 246 -10.26 -16.80 -10.72
N GLU A 247 -11.58 -16.97 -10.72
CA GLU A 247 -12.24 -18.07 -11.47
C GLU A 247 -12.15 -17.93 -13.01
N SER A 248 -11.69 -16.78 -13.49
CA SER A 248 -11.48 -16.53 -14.92
C SER A 248 -10.41 -15.47 -15.15
N LEU A 249 -9.76 -15.56 -16.30
CA LEU A 249 -8.77 -14.59 -16.73
C LEU A 249 -9.42 -13.26 -17.08
N ASN A 250 -8.85 -12.17 -16.56
CA ASN A 250 -9.23 -10.81 -16.91
C ASN A 250 -9.20 -10.60 -18.44
N GLU A 251 -10.21 -9.91 -18.97
CA GLU A 251 -10.38 -9.79 -20.41
C GLU A 251 -9.26 -8.98 -21.09
N ASP A 252 -8.49 -8.19 -20.36
CA ASP A 252 -7.37 -7.41 -20.88
C ASP A 252 -6.01 -8.11 -20.72
N TRP A 253 -6.00 -9.33 -20.18
CA TRP A 253 -4.78 -10.10 -19.94
C TRP A 253 -4.75 -11.40 -20.75
N ASN A 254 -3.55 -11.92 -20.97
CA ASN A 254 -3.31 -13.21 -21.59
C ASN A 254 -2.39 -14.05 -20.69
N LEU A 255 -2.54 -15.37 -20.75
CA LEU A 255 -1.48 -16.26 -20.32
C LEU A 255 -0.32 -16.17 -21.32
N PHE A 256 0.89 -16.10 -20.77
CA PHE A 256 2.11 -15.75 -21.48
C PHE A 256 3.13 -16.88 -21.44
N ASP A 257 3.80 -17.07 -22.56
CA ASP A 257 5.02 -17.88 -22.71
C ASP A 257 5.99 -17.10 -23.59
N CYS A 258 7.19 -16.80 -23.06
CA CYS A 258 8.15 -16.01 -23.81
C CYS A 258 8.74 -16.77 -25.02
N CYS A 259 8.94 -18.09 -24.90
CA CYS A 259 10.02 -18.74 -25.62
C CYS A 259 9.84 -20.25 -25.91
N ALA A 260 9.09 -21.00 -25.10
CA ALA A 260 8.95 -22.45 -25.26
C ALA A 260 7.86 -22.85 -26.28
N GLY A 261 6.93 -21.95 -26.59
CA GLY A 261 5.76 -22.27 -27.43
C GLY A 261 4.80 -23.24 -26.76
N SER A 262 4.87 -23.36 -25.44
CA SER A 262 3.84 -23.96 -24.59
C SER A 262 2.57 -23.11 -24.68
N LYS A 263 1.46 -23.70 -24.24
CA LYS A 263 0.17 -23.01 -24.20
C LYS A 263 -0.42 -23.21 -22.81
N PRO A 264 -0.10 -22.32 -21.86
CA PRO A 264 -0.76 -22.32 -20.56
C PRO A 264 -2.27 -22.22 -20.73
N GLY A 265 -3.02 -22.72 -19.75
CA GLY A 265 -4.48 -22.79 -19.84
C GLY A 265 -5.14 -22.64 -18.48
N VAL A 266 -6.47 -22.48 -18.51
CA VAL A 266 -7.31 -22.54 -17.32
C VAL A 266 -7.84 -23.97 -17.18
N VAL A 267 -7.73 -24.54 -15.99
CA VAL A 267 -8.15 -25.90 -15.65
C VAL A 267 -8.93 -25.89 -14.34
N ASP A 268 -9.70 -26.95 -14.08
CA ASP A 268 -10.30 -27.21 -12.77
C ASP A 268 -9.22 -27.82 -11.85
N SER A 269 -8.95 -27.20 -10.70
CA SER A 269 -7.95 -27.66 -9.73
C SER A 269 -8.31 -29.01 -9.09
N GLY A 270 -9.60 -29.38 -9.14
CA GLY A 270 -10.15 -30.55 -8.46
C GLY A 270 -10.30 -30.39 -6.95
N ASP A 271 -10.14 -29.17 -6.43
CA ASP A 271 -10.31 -28.79 -5.02
C ASP A 271 -11.07 -27.45 -4.90
N ASP A 272 -11.05 -26.86 -3.71
CA ASP A 272 -11.86 -25.67 -3.39
C ASP A 272 -11.39 -24.38 -4.08
N HIS A 273 -10.26 -24.39 -4.81
CA HIS A 273 -9.79 -23.26 -5.64
C HIS A 273 -10.46 -23.19 -7.02
N GLY A 274 -11.32 -24.14 -7.38
CA GLY A 274 -12.12 -24.02 -8.60
C GLY A 274 -11.29 -23.94 -9.88
N GLN A 275 -11.49 -22.89 -10.68
CA GLN A 275 -10.72 -22.68 -11.91
C GLN A 275 -9.38 -22.01 -11.62
N VAL A 276 -8.30 -22.63 -12.06
CA VAL A 276 -6.93 -22.17 -11.86
C VAL A 276 -6.18 -22.09 -13.19
N THR A 277 -5.15 -21.24 -13.27
CA THR A 277 -4.22 -21.30 -14.40
C THR A 277 -3.20 -22.42 -14.19
N GLU A 278 -2.83 -23.12 -15.27
CA GLU A 278 -1.84 -24.18 -15.25
C GLU A 278 -0.71 -23.89 -16.24
N PHE A 279 0.51 -24.06 -15.74
CA PHE A 279 1.76 -23.83 -16.43
C PHE A 279 2.61 -25.10 -16.42
N VAL A 280 3.13 -25.47 -17.60
CA VAL A 280 3.83 -26.75 -17.81
C VAL A 280 5.08 -26.56 -18.67
N ILE A 281 6.24 -26.95 -18.14
CA ILE A 281 7.53 -26.82 -18.82
C ILE A 281 8.12 -28.23 -19.08
N GLN A 282 7.78 -28.85 -20.21
CA GLN A 282 8.17 -30.24 -20.51
C GLN A 282 9.24 -30.42 -21.61
N SER A 283 9.55 -29.37 -22.38
CA SER A 283 10.41 -29.50 -23.56
C SER A 283 11.68 -28.65 -23.47
N THR A 284 11.52 -27.34 -23.29
CA THR A 284 12.61 -26.37 -23.31
C THR A 284 12.68 -25.67 -21.96
N PRO A 285 13.78 -25.80 -21.19
CA PRO A 285 13.94 -25.13 -19.90
C PRO A 285 14.26 -23.64 -20.01
N ASP A 286 14.54 -23.17 -21.22
CA ASP A 286 14.81 -21.76 -21.54
C ASP A 286 13.49 -21.02 -21.82
N THR A 287 12.60 -20.99 -20.82
CA THR A 287 11.33 -20.27 -20.92
C THR A 287 10.90 -19.68 -19.60
N VAL A 288 10.05 -18.65 -19.71
CA VAL A 288 9.36 -17.99 -18.60
C VAL A 288 7.88 -17.92 -18.95
N LEU A 289 7.04 -18.26 -17.98
CA LEU A 289 5.59 -18.27 -18.13
C LEU A 289 4.94 -17.31 -17.12
N GLY A 290 3.73 -16.86 -17.42
CA GLY A 290 2.97 -16.00 -16.52
C GLY A 290 1.79 -15.33 -17.20
N PHE A 291 1.62 -14.05 -16.92
CA PHE A 291 0.50 -13.21 -17.31
C PHE A 291 1.03 -11.94 -17.97
N GLN A 292 0.41 -11.54 -19.08
CA GLN A 292 0.78 -10.33 -19.79
C GLN A 292 -0.47 -9.58 -20.24
N ALA A 293 -0.51 -8.28 -19.92
CA ALA A 293 -1.55 -7.38 -20.41
C ALA A 293 -1.49 -7.27 -21.95
N LYS A 294 -2.66 -7.19 -22.59
CA LYS A 294 -2.80 -7.03 -24.04
C LYS A 294 -2.15 -5.75 -24.55
N ASP A 295 -1.93 -5.65 -25.85
CA ASP A 295 -1.37 -4.45 -26.49
C ASP A 295 -2.09 -3.17 -26.00
N GLU A 296 -1.32 -2.14 -25.69
CA GLU A 296 -1.79 -0.83 -25.17
C GLU A 296 -2.46 -0.85 -23.77
N VAL A 297 -2.48 -1.99 -23.08
CA VAL A 297 -2.95 -2.09 -21.68
C VAL A 297 -1.76 -2.14 -20.71
N SER A 298 -1.83 -1.38 -19.62
CA SER A 298 -0.99 -1.56 -18.43
C SER A 298 -1.78 -1.13 -17.20
N PHE A 299 -1.26 -1.46 -16.01
CA PHE A 299 -1.88 -1.07 -14.75
C PHE A 299 -1.00 -0.05 -14.01
N ASP A 300 -1.61 1.10 -13.69
CA ASP A 300 -0.99 2.14 -12.86
C ASP A 300 -1.36 1.90 -11.40
N ALA A 301 -0.43 1.29 -10.67
CA ALA A 301 -0.57 0.99 -9.25
C ALA A 301 0.02 2.10 -8.35
N SER A 302 0.34 3.28 -8.90
CA SER A 302 1.03 4.36 -8.15
C SER A 302 0.24 4.79 -6.91
N ALA A 303 -1.08 4.82 -7.01
CA ALA A 303 -1.95 5.19 -5.89
C ALA A 303 -2.03 4.10 -4.80
N MET A 304 -1.54 2.89 -5.08
CA MET A 304 -1.46 1.76 -4.16
C MET A 304 -0.03 1.58 -3.61
N LEU A 305 0.94 2.43 -3.95
CA LEU A 305 2.37 2.22 -3.57
C LEU A 305 2.57 1.88 -2.09
N ALA A 306 1.90 2.62 -1.20
CA ALA A 306 2.11 2.51 0.23
C ALA A 306 1.59 1.19 0.84
N ASN A 307 0.44 0.70 0.34
CA ASN A 307 -0.31 -0.38 1.01
C ASN A 307 -0.86 -1.44 0.04
N GLY A 308 -0.42 -1.41 -1.22
CA GLY A 308 -0.76 -2.37 -2.24
C GLY A 308 0.24 -3.50 -2.32
N ALA A 309 -0.23 -4.63 -2.83
CA ALA A 309 0.59 -5.78 -3.13
C ALA A 309 0.11 -6.49 -4.40
N ILE A 310 1.04 -7.22 -5.02
CA ILE A 310 0.69 -8.28 -5.95
C ILE A 310 0.56 -9.56 -5.13
N SER A 311 -0.64 -10.14 -5.11
CA SER A 311 -0.96 -11.35 -4.35
C SER A 311 -1.45 -12.45 -5.27
N PHE A 312 -1.11 -13.69 -4.95
CA PHE A 312 -1.65 -14.88 -5.63
C PHE A 312 -1.47 -16.13 -4.78
N ASP A 313 -2.31 -17.13 -5.03
CA ASP A 313 -2.13 -18.48 -4.53
C ASP A 313 -1.42 -19.32 -5.58
N MET A 314 -0.50 -20.17 -5.14
CA MET A 314 0.22 -21.08 -6.03
C MET A 314 0.38 -22.47 -5.42
N ARG A 315 0.24 -23.49 -6.25
CA ARG A 315 0.58 -24.89 -5.94
C ARG A 315 1.51 -25.46 -7.01
N VAL A 316 2.60 -26.07 -6.57
CA VAL A 316 3.52 -26.81 -7.46
C VAL A 316 3.08 -28.26 -7.53
N MET A 317 2.75 -28.77 -8.73
CA MET A 317 2.40 -30.17 -8.96
C MET A 317 3.64 -31.04 -9.15
N SER A 318 4.63 -30.51 -9.87
CA SER A 318 5.93 -31.13 -10.10
C SER A 318 7.03 -30.09 -10.02
N GLN A 319 8.05 -30.36 -9.21
CA GLN A 319 9.23 -29.50 -9.11
C GLN A 319 10.08 -29.60 -10.39
N PRO A 320 10.83 -28.56 -10.75
CA PRO A 320 11.84 -28.65 -11.81
C PRO A 320 12.87 -29.76 -11.54
N GLU A 321 13.34 -30.41 -12.60
CA GLU A 321 14.39 -31.44 -12.55
C GLU A 321 15.77 -30.87 -12.18
N GLY A 322 15.97 -29.56 -12.36
CA GLY A 322 17.17 -28.86 -11.93
C GLY A 322 17.28 -28.87 -10.40
N ALA A 323 18.26 -29.61 -9.86
CA ALA A 323 18.42 -29.79 -8.42
C ALA A 323 18.67 -28.49 -7.62
N ASP A 324 19.13 -27.43 -8.30
CA ASP A 324 19.42 -26.11 -7.72
C ASP A 324 18.44 -25.03 -8.23
N ALA A 325 17.35 -25.41 -8.90
CA ALA A 325 16.40 -24.47 -9.46
C ALA A 325 15.65 -23.74 -8.35
N GLN A 326 15.79 -22.42 -8.32
CA GLN A 326 15.00 -21.54 -7.45
C GLN A 326 13.74 -21.08 -8.16
N TRP A 327 12.65 -20.90 -7.43
CA TRP A 327 11.47 -20.23 -7.93
C TRP A 327 11.63 -18.72 -7.86
N LEU A 328 11.25 -18.03 -8.94
CA LEU A 328 11.41 -16.60 -9.11
C LEU A 328 10.04 -15.98 -9.41
N PHE A 329 9.87 -14.77 -8.90
CA PHE A 329 8.78 -13.87 -9.22
C PHE A 329 9.37 -12.65 -9.94
N LYS A 330 8.82 -12.31 -11.10
CA LYS A 330 9.30 -11.20 -11.93
C LYS A 330 8.15 -10.34 -12.42
N VAL A 331 8.33 -9.03 -12.34
CA VAL A 331 7.37 -8.04 -12.83
C VAL A 331 8.09 -7.08 -13.78
N GLU A 332 7.46 -6.77 -14.91
CA GLU A 332 8.00 -5.85 -15.93
C GLU A 332 7.00 -4.74 -16.27
N SER A 333 7.54 -3.57 -16.59
CA SER A 333 6.78 -2.47 -17.20
C SER A 333 6.61 -2.64 -18.71
N SER A 334 5.81 -1.79 -19.37
CA SER A 334 5.42 -1.94 -20.78
C SER A 334 6.57 -1.90 -21.78
N ASP A 335 7.72 -1.33 -21.42
CA ASP A 335 8.89 -1.28 -22.30
C ASP A 335 9.88 -2.45 -22.10
N SER A 336 9.60 -3.34 -21.15
CA SER A 336 10.43 -4.49 -20.73
C SER A 336 11.87 -4.13 -20.36
N LYS A 337 12.21 -2.85 -20.16
CA LYS A 337 13.53 -2.41 -19.70
C LYS A 337 13.58 -2.21 -18.20
N ILE A 338 12.45 -1.85 -17.60
CA ILE A 338 12.31 -1.71 -16.15
C ILE A 338 11.61 -2.98 -15.65
N PHE A 339 12.31 -3.72 -14.80
CA PHE A 339 11.80 -4.94 -14.20
C PHE A 339 12.43 -5.18 -12.84
N VAL A 340 11.72 -5.94 -12.03
CA VAL A 340 12.23 -6.51 -10.78
C VAL A 340 12.07 -8.02 -10.83
N GLU A 341 13.09 -8.74 -10.36
CA GLU A 341 13.09 -10.19 -10.22
C GLU A 341 13.56 -10.53 -8.80
N VAL A 342 12.74 -11.29 -8.08
CA VAL A 342 12.97 -11.67 -6.68
C VAL A 342 12.72 -13.16 -6.47
N PRO A 343 13.32 -13.80 -5.44
CA PRO A 343 12.97 -15.16 -5.06
C PRO A 343 11.49 -15.27 -4.69
N LEU A 344 10.77 -16.28 -5.19
CA LEU A 344 9.35 -16.48 -4.89
C LEU A 344 9.11 -16.59 -3.37
N ALA A 345 10.00 -17.26 -2.65
CA ALA A 345 9.94 -17.43 -1.21
C ALA A 345 9.90 -16.10 -0.43
N SER A 346 10.41 -14.98 -0.99
CA SER A 346 10.32 -13.69 -0.28
C SER A 346 8.88 -13.19 -0.14
N GLY A 347 7.97 -13.64 -1.00
CA GLY A 347 6.55 -13.33 -0.90
C GLY A 347 5.78 -14.22 0.08
N ASN A 348 6.43 -15.22 0.69
CA ASN A 348 5.82 -16.13 1.65
C ASN A 348 6.77 -16.40 2.84
N TYR A 349 7.20 -15.33 3.52
CA TYR A 349 8.03 -15.40 4.74
C TYR A 349 9.33 -16.22 4.64
N GLY A 350 9.86 -16.41 3.43
CA GLY A 350 11.07 -17.19 3.17
C GLY A 350 10.82 -18.69 2.95
N GLU A 351 9.56 -19.12 2.84
CA GLU A 351 9.19 -20.51 2.60
C GLU A 351 9.10 -20.83 1.10
N GLU A 352 9.81 -21.87 0.68
CA GLU A 352 9.76 -22.38 -0.70
C GLU A 352 8.46 -23.16 -0.96
N PRO A 353 7.96 -23.21 -2.21
CA PRO A 353 6.75 -23.96 -2.52
C PRO A 353 6.94 -25.46 -2.27
N VAL A 354 5.98 -26.06 -1.57
CA VAL A 354 5.93 -27.51 -1.32
C VAL A 354 5.06 -28.16 -2.38
N ALA A 355 5.54 -29.27 -2.95
CA ALA A 355 4.82 -29.97 -4.00
C ALA A 355 3.47 -30.52 -3.48
N GLY A 356 2.38 -30.18 -4.17
CA GLY A 356 1.01 -30.58 -3.86
C GLY A 356 0.30 -29.68 -2.84
N GLU A 357 0.96 -28.67 -2.28
CA GLU A 357 0.39 -27.76 -1.28
C GLU A 357 0.17 -26.37 -1.90
N TRP A 358 -0.97 -25.77 -1.57
CA TRP A 358 -1.25 -24.37 -1.89
C TRP A 358 -0.57 -23.46 -0.87
N ALA A 359 -0.01 -22.36 -1.36
CA ALA A 359 0.53 -21.29 -0.54
C ALA A 359 0.18 -19.93 -1.15
N THR A 360 -0.08 -18.95 -0.29
CA THR A 360 -0.30 -17.56 -0.68
C THR A 360 1.01 -16.81 -0.70
N TYR A 361 1.23 -16.04 -1.76
CA TYR A 361 2.39 -15.18 -1.94
C TYR A 361 1.92 -13.74 -2.04
N ASN A 362 2.58 -12.84 -1.32
CA ASN A 362 2.29 -11.41 -1.30
C ASN A 362 3.59 -10.61 -1.48
N PHE A 363 3.62 -9.75 -2.50
CA PHE A 363 4.73 -8.86 -2.80
C PHE A 363 4.27 -7.41 -2.73
N THR A 364 4.67 -6.68 -1.69
CA THR A 364 4.25 -5.28 -1.52
C THR A 364 4.78 -4.41 -2.65
N LEU A 365 3.94 -3.50 -3.16
CA LEU A 365 4.30 -2.56 -4.21
C LEU A 365 5.46 -1.66 -3.78
N GLN A 366 5.51 -1.26 -2.50
CA GLN A 366 6.66 -0.55 -1.93
C GLN A 366 7.97 -1.32 -2.12
N SER A 367 8.00 -2.61 -1.79
CA SER A 367 9.23 -3.41 -1.93
C SER A 367 9.67 -3.57 -3.39
N LEU A 368 8.72 -3.69 -4.31
CA LEU A 368 9.00 -3.78 -5.75
C LEU A 368 9.47 -2.43 -6.29
N PHE A 369 8.86 -1.33 -5.87
CA PHE A 369 9.28 0.03 -6.21
C PHE A 369 10.70 0.32 -5.72
N ASP A 370 11.02 -0.01 -4.46
CA ASP A 370 12.36 0.14 -3.88
C ASP A 370 13.41 -0.72 -4.62
N ALA A 371 12.99 -1.85 -5.16
CA ALA A 371 13.83 -2.71 -6.02
C ALA A 371 13.98 -2.16 -7.46
N GLY A 372 13.29 -1.07 -7.80
CA GLY A 372 13.43 -0.34 -9.06
C GLY A 372 12.32 -0.60 -10.09
N LEU A 373 11.20 -1.22 -9.70
CA LEU A 373 10.05 -1.40 -10.57
C LEU A 373 9.34 -0.06 -10.82
N ASP A 374 8.94 0.20 -12.07
CA ASP A 374 7.98 1.26 -12.39
C ASP A 374 6.56 0.73 -12.17
N ILE A 375 5.99 1.04 -11.01
CA ILE A 375 4.64 0.59 -10.62
C ILE A 375 3.52 1.38 -11.33
N SER A 376 3.84 2.44 -12.07
CA SER A 376 2.86 3.21 -12.83
C SER A 376 2.47 2.55 -14.16
N ASP A 377 3.16 1.47 -14.53
CA ASP A 377 3.06 0.85 -15.86
C ASP A 377 3.23 -0.68 -15.81
N ILE A 378 2.62 -1.36 -14.84
CA ILE A 378 2.75 -2.82 -14.71
C ILE A 378 2.13 -3.52 -15.92
N LYS A 379 2.93 -4.34 -16.62
CA LYS A 379 2.56 -4.98 -17.89
C LYS A 379 2.58 -6.50 -17.84
N THR A 380 3.61 -7.07 -17.23
CA THR A 380 3.88 -8.51 -17.27
C THR A 380 4.23 -9.00 -15.88
N ILE A 381 3.59 -10.09 -15.45
CA ILE A 381 3.84 -10.77 -14.18
C ILE A 381 4.20 -12.22 -14.49
N MET A 382 5.35 -12.68 -14.01
CA MET A 382 5.89 -13.99 -14.32
C MET A 382 6.29 -14.72 -13.04
N ILE A 383 5.96 -16.01 -13.01
CA ILE A 383 6.27 -16.93 -11.92
C ILE A 383 6.92 -18.13 -12.58
N PHE A 384 8.19 -18.42 -12.28
CA PHE A 384 8.93 -19.45 -13.01
C PHE A 384 10.14 -19.96 -12.22
N PRO A 385 10.57 -21.21 -12.42
CA PRO A 385 11.86 -21.66 -11.92
C PRO A 385 13.02 -21.05 -12.70
N THR A 386 14.20 -21.05 -12.09
CA THR A 386 15.45 -20.51 -12.67
C THR A 386 15.61 -20.88 -14.15
N TRP A 387 15.89 -19.86 -14.97
CA TRP A 387 16.07 -20.01 -16.42
C TRP A 387 17.09 -21.12 -16.75
N GLY A 388 16.74 -22.01 -17.68
CA GLY A 388 17.58 -23.12 -18.09
C GLY A 388 17.57 -24.31 -17.12
N GLN A 389 16.84 -24.22 -16.01
CA GLN A 389 16.67 -25.29 -15.03
C GLN A 389 15.21 -25.68 -14.79
N SER A 390 14.26 -25.08 -15.51
CA SER A 390 12.82 -25.22 -15.28
C SER A 390 12.16 -26.48 -15.86
N LEU A 391 12.93 -27.36 -16.52
CA LEU A 391 12.39 -28.58 -17.14
C LEU A 391 11.68 -29.46 -16.10
N GLY A 392 10.51 -29.98 -16.44
CA GLY A 392 9.71 -30.85 -15.56
C GLY A 392 8.83 -30.09 -14.57
N ALA A 393 8.92 -28.76 -14.50
CA ALA A 393 8.06 -27.96 -13.64
C ALA A 393 6.61 -27.94 -14.15
N GLU A 394 5.69 -28.17 -13.22
CA GLU A 394 4.24 -28.08 -13.42
C GLU A 394 3.63 -27.43 -12.19
N TYR A 395 2.86 -26.37 -12.39
CA TYR A 395 2.33 -25.56 -11.30
C TYR A 395 1.04 -24.85 -11.71
N GLN A 396 0.26 -24.49 -10.71
CA GLN A 396 -1.01 -23.81 -10.84
C GLN A 396 -0.99 -22.51 -10.06
N VAL A 397 -1.64 -21.48 -10.59
CA VAL A 397 -1.77 -20.15 -9.97
C VAL A 397 -3.23 -19.73 -9.99
N ASP A 398 -3.68 -19.18 -8.87
CA ASP A 398 -5.03 -18.68 -8.64
C ASP A 398 -5.00 -17.35 -7.87
N ASN A 399 -6.13 -16.63 -7.82
CA ASN A 399 -6.32 -15.40 -7.05
C ASN A 399 -5.22 -14.33 -7.29
N LEU A 400 -4.75 -14.21 -8.54
CA LEU A 400 -3.76 -13.20 -8.91
C LEU A 400 -4.40 -11.82 -9.00
N VAL A 401 -4.07 -10.98 -8.03
CA VAL A 401 -4.58 -9.62 -7.88
C VAL A 401 -3.47 -8.60 -7.64
N ILE A 402 -3.71 -7.35 -8.03
CA ILE A 402 -2.97 -6.17 -7.57
C ILE A 402 -3.96 -5.31 -6.79
N ASP A 403 -3.85 -5.27 -5.47
CA ASP A 403 -4.81 -4.56 -4.62
C ASP A 403 -4.17 -4.10 -3.31
N ASN A 404 -4.86 -3.25 -2.56
CA ASN A 404 -4.50 -2.91 -1.19
C ASN A 404 -4.65 -4.14 -0.27
N PHE A 405 -3.80 -4.23 0.75
CA PHE A 405 -3.78 -5.33 1.73
C PHE A 405 -4.14 -4.88 3.15
#